data_AF-A0AA46TJ41-F1
#
_entry.id   AF-A0AA46TJ41-F1
#
_cell.length_a   1.000
_cell.length_b   1.000
_cell.length_c   1.000
_cell.angle_alpha   90.00
_cell.angle_beta   90.00
_cell.angle_gamma   90.00
#
_symmetry.space_group_name_H-M   'P 1'
#
loop_
_entity.id
_entity.type
_entity.pdbx_description
1 polymer ?
#
loop_
_entity_poly.entity_id
_entity_poly.type
_entity_poly.pdbx_seq_one_letter_code
_entity_poly.pdbx_strand_id
1 'polypeptide(L)'
;MPLAFWVCAAVTAISAAVSLGYSIAGLVAAGDADRTASMYASARSAALAVVAVAAIFVGSVPFLAAVAVAMVLVQAADTVVGRLIRDRLKTIGPAATAAANLAASIWLCTSA
;
A
#
# COMPACT_ATOMS: atom_id res chain seq x y z
N MET A 1 -6.73 -22.50 -2.53
CA MET A 1 -5.97 -21.26 -2.82
C MET A 1 -4.50 -21.63 -2.96
N PRO A 2 -3.81 -21.26 -4.06
CA PRO A 2 -2.39 -21.54 -4.25
C PRO A 2 -1.52 -20.75 -3.26
N LEU A 3 -0.29 -21.20 -2.99
CA LEU A 3 0.67 -20.48 -2.11
C LEU A 3 0.87 -19.03 -2.55
N ALA A 4 0.89 -18.78 -3.86
CA ALA A 4 1.01 -17.45 -4.44
C ALA A 4 -0.10 -16.49 -4.00
N PHE A 5 -1.31 -16.99 -3.74
CA PHE A 5 -2.42 -16.18 -3.21
C PHE A 5 -2.09 -15.64 -1.81
N TRP A 6 -1.66 -16.52 -0.90
CA TRP A 6 -1.35 -16.14 0.47
C TRP A 6 -0.14 -15.21 0.55
N VAL A 7 0.87 -15.42 -0.30
CA VAL A 7 2.03 -14.53 -0.38
C VAL A 7 1.61 -13.16 -0.90
N CYS A 8 0.85 -13.08 -1.99
CA CYS A 8 0.37 -11.81 -2.55
C CYS A 8 -0.54 -11.06 -1.55
N ALA A 9 -1.43 -11.77 -0.87
CA ALA A 9 -2.27 -11.21 0.19
C ALA A 9 -1.45 -10.64 1.35
N ALA A 10 -0.46 -11.38 1.83
CA ALA A 10 0.42 -10.92 2.91
C ALA A 10 1.22 -9.68 2.51
N VAL A 11 1.82 -9.69 1.31
CA VAL A 11 2.61 -8.55 0.81
C VAL A 11 1.72 -7.32 0.57
N THR A 12 0.50 -7.50 0.07
CA THR A 12 -0.49 -6.43 -0.10
C THR A 12 -0.93 -5.85 1.24
N ALA A 13 -1.12 -6.68 2.27
CA ALA A 13 -1.48 -6.23 3.61
C ALA A 13 -0.34 -5.46 4.29
N ILE A 14 0.90 -5.96 4.23
CA ILE A 14 2.10 -5.26 4.74
C ILE A 14 2.26 -3.91 4.05
N SER A 15 2.09 -3.92 2.73
CA SER A 15 2.08 -2.74 1.87
C SER A 15 1.10 -1.66 2.33
N ALA A 16 -0.12 -2.06 2.68
CA ALA A 16 -1.15 -1.16 3.15
C ALA A 16 -0.86 -0.63 4.55
N ALA A 17 -0.33 -1.49 5.44
CA ALA A 17 0.08 -1.07 6.77
C ALA A 17 1.22 -0.03 6.73
N VAL A 18 2.21 -0.20 5.85
CA VAL A 18 3.31 0.76 5.68
C VAL A 18 2.80 2.12 5.18
N SER A 19 1.93 2.14 4.17
CA SER A 19 1.32 3.38 3.66
C SER A 19 0.50 4.09 4.74
N LEU A 20 -0.31 3.34 5.51
CA LEU A 20 -1.12 3.89 6.59
C LEU A 20 -0.23 4.49 7.69
N GLY A 21 0.84 3.78 8.07
CA GLY A 21 1.82 4.28 9.03
C GLY A 21 2.45 5.60 8.61
N TYR A 22 2.83 5.73 7.33
CA TYR A 22 3.37 6.99 6.81
C TYR A 22 2.34 8.12 6.79
N SER A 23 1.10 7.82 6.43
CA SER A 23 0.04 8.81 6.40
C SER A 23 -0.33 9.32 7.81
N ILE A 24 -0.39 8.42 8.80
CA ILE A 24 -0.59 8.79 10.21
C ILE A 24 0.59 9.62 10.73
N ALA A 25 1.83 9.20 10.45
CA ALA A 25 3.01 9.97 10.85
C ALA A 25 2.99 11.38 10.24
N GLY A 26 2.56 11.51 8.98
CA GLY A 26 2.34 12.80 8.31
C GLY A 26 1.26 13.65 8.99
N LEU A 27 0.14 13.05 9.37
CA LEU A 27 -0.94 13.74 10.10
C LEU A 27 -0.51 14.22 11.48
N VAL A 28 0.28 13.41 12.21
CA VAL A 28 0.80 13.79 13.53
C VAL A 28 1.80 14.93 13.41
N ALA A 29 2.60 14.96 12.34
CA ALA A 29 3.57 16.03 12.08
C ALA A 29 2.97 17.28 11.41
N ALA A 30 1.72 17.23 10.92
CA ALA A 30 1.10 18.32 10.19
C ALA A 30 0.70 19.48 11.12
N GLY A 31 1.12 20.69 10.75
CA GLY A 31 0.60 21.94 11.32
C GLY A 31 -0.81 22.25 10.82
N ASP A 32 -1.46 23.25 11.40
CA ASP A 32 -2.88 23.55 11.14
C ASP A 32 -3.21 23.80 9.66
N ALA A 33 -2.29 24.40 8.90
CA ALA A 33 -2.46 24.66 7.47
C ALA A 33 -2.50 23.38 6.60
N ASP A 34 -1.79 22.32 7.01
CA ASP A 34 -1.63 21.07 6.24
C ASP A 34 -2.45 19.90 6.84
N ARG A 35 -3.12 20.13 7.96
CA ARG A 35 -3.85 19.12 8.73
C ARG A 35 -4.99 18.50 7.94
N THR A 36 -5.72 19.30 7.18
CA THR A 36 -6.83 18.82 6.35
C THR A 36 -6.33 17.89 5.24
N ALA A 37 -5.26 18.26 4.54
CA ALA A 37 -4.69 17.44 3.46
C ALA A 37 -4.13 16.10 3.98
N SER A 38 -3.46 16.13 5.13
CA SER A 38 -2.96 14.92 5.80
C SER A 38 -4.08 14.01 6.33
N MET A 39 -5.21 14.57 6.82
CA MET A 39 -6.40 13.79 7.16
C MET A 39 -6.97 13.06 5.94
N TYR A 40 -7.11 13.73 4.80
CA TYR A 40 -7.58 13.09 3.57
C TYR A 40 -6.64 11.97 3.10
N ALA A 41 -5.32 12.19 3.18
CA ALA A 41 -4.34 11.15 2.88
C ALA A 41 -4.52 9.93 3.80
N SER A 42 -4.72 10.17 5.10
CA SER A 42 -4.87 9.09 6.10
C SER A 42 -6.15 8.29 5.90
N ALA A 43 -7.26 8.95 5.58
CA ALA A 43 -8.53 8.31 5.29
C ALA A 43 -8.45 7.41 4.04
N ARG A 44 -7.76 7.87 2.99
CA ARG A 44 -7.53 7.08 1.77
C ARG A 44 -6.71 5.82 2.06
N SER A 45 -5.60 5.96 2.79
CA SER A 45 -4.73 4.84 3.12
C SER A 45 -5.43 3.83 4.05
N ALA A 46 -6.27 4.32 4.98
CA ALA A 46 -7.10 3.48 5.84
C ALA A 46 -8.14 2.68 5.03
N ALA A 47 -8.81 3.31 4.06
CA ALA A 47 -9.75 2.61 3.17
C ALA A 47 -9.04 1.50 2.37
N LEU A 48 -7.84 1.76 1.85
CA LEU A 48 -7.04 0.75 1.15
C LEU A 48 -6.59 -0.39 2.06
N ALA A 49 -6.24 -0.12 3.32
CA ALA A 49 -5.93 -1.15 4.30
C ALA A 49 -7.14 -2.06 4.58
N VAL A 50 -8.33 -1.49 4.72
CA VAL A 50 -9.57 -2.27 4.89
C VAL A 50 -9.83 -3.13 3.64
N VAL A 51 -9.65 -2.59 2.44
CA VAL A 51 -9.85 -3.33 1.18
C VAL A 51 -8.81 -4.46 1.03
N ALA A 52 -7.55 -4.22 1.42
CA ALA A 52 -6.51 -5.24 1.44
C ALA A 52 -6.84 -6.40 2.38
N VAL A 53 -7.38 -6.10 3.57
CA VAL A 53 -7.85 -7.11 4.51
C VAL A 53 -9.08 -7.84 3.96
N ALA A 54 -10.04 -7.12 3.39
CA ALA A 54 -11.24 -7.70 2.78
C ALA A 54 -10.89 -8.70 1.65
N ALA A 55 -9.84 -8.42 0.86
CA ALA A 55 -9.40 -9.31 -0.22
C ALA A 55 -8.99 -10.71 0.27
N ILE A 56 -8.50 -10.83 1.52
CA ILE A 56 -8.17 -12.11 2.15
C ILE A 56 -9.44 -12.95 2.35
N PHE A 57 -10.52 -12.31 2.80
CA PHE A 57 -11.79 -12.98 3.09
C PHE A 57 -12.62 -13.28 1.84
N VAL A 58 -12.53 -12.44 0.82
CA VAL A 58 -13.23 -12.66 -0.46
C VAL A 58 -12.67 -13.89 -1.19
N GLY A 59 -11.37 -14.20 -1.03
CA GLY A 59 -10.77 -15.40 -1.62
C GLY A 59 -10.80 -15.42 -3.15
N SER A 60 -10.83 -14.26 -3.81
CA SER A 60 -10.87 -14.17 -5.27
C SER A 60 -9.53 -13.70 -5.81
N VAL A 61 -8.91 -14.51 -6.68
CA VAL A 61 -7.65 -14.17 -7.36
C VAL A 61 -7.76 -12.85 -8.15
N PRO A 62 -8.75 -12.65 -9.04
CA PRO A 62 -8.83 -11.39 -9.80
C PRO A 62 -9.09 -10.18 -8.88
N PHE A 63 -9.83 -10.37 -7.78
CA PHE A 63 -10.03 -9.31 -6.80
C PHE A 63 -8.72 -8.94 -6.09
N LEU A 64 -7.97 -9.94 -5.59
CA LEU A 64 -6.69 -9.72 -4.93
C LEU A 64 -5.68 -9.05 -5.89
N ALA A 65 -5.63 -9.47 -7.15
CA ALA A 65 -4.77 -8.86 -8.16
C ALA A 65 -5.11 -7.37 -8.38
N ALA A 66 -6.39 -7.02 -8.47
CA ALA A 66 -6.83 -5.63 -8.60
C ALA A 66 -6.41 -4.77 -7.39
N VAL A 67 -6.57 -5.31 -6.17
CA VAL A 67 -6.15 -4.62 -4.93
C VAL A 67 -4.63 -4.46 -4.87
N ALA A 68 -3.88 -5.49 -5.28
CA ALA A 68 -2.43 -5.45 -5.27
C ALA A 68 -1.87 -4.41 -6.27
N VAL A 69 -2.45 -4.34 -7.48
CA VAL A 69 -2.13 -3.29 -8.47
C VAL A 69 -2.46 -1.90 -7.92
N ALA A 70 -3.62 -1.73 -7.29
CA ALA A 70 -3.99 -0.46 -6.65
C ALA A 70 -2.96 -0.05 -5.59
N MET A 71 -2.47 -1.00 -4.78
CA MET A 71 -1.45 -0.74 -3.77
C MET A 71 -0.07 -0.39 -4.35
N VAL A 72 0.32 -1.01 -5.48
CA VAL A 72 1.56 -0.62 -6.20
C VAL A 72 1.48 0.83 -6.65
N LEU A 73 0.33 1.28 -7.18
CA LEU A 73 0.13 2.67 -7.59
C LEU A 73 0.21 3.64 -6.40
N VAL A 74 -0.36 3.25 -5.25
CA VAL A 74 -0.30 4.04 -4.02
C VAL A 74 1.14 4.18 -3.53
N GLN A 75 1.92 3.09 -3.51
CA GLN A 75 3.31 3.16 -3.11
C GLN A 75 4.20 3.93 -4.08
N ALA A 76 3.90 3.90 -5.37
CA ALA A 76 4.55 4.77 -6.34
C ALA A 76 4.30 6.25 -6.00
N ALA A 77 3.07 6.61 -5.65
CA ALA A 77 2.74 7.97 -5.18
C ALA A 77 3.44 8.30 -3.85
N ASP A 78 3.43 7.38 -2.88
CA ASP A 78 4.12 7.57 -1.58
C ASP A 78 5.64 7.75 -1.77
N THR A 79 6.24 7.05 -2.73
CA THR A 79 7.67 7.21 -3.10
C THR A 79 7.95 8.60 -3.67
N VAL A 80 7.07 9.11 -4.54
CA VAL A 80 7.17 10.48 -5.08
C VAL A 80 7.06 11.51 -3.97
N VAL A 81 6.10 11.34 -3.04
CA VAL A 81 5.93 12.22 -1.88
C VAL A 81 7.14 12.16 -0.96
N GLY A 82 7.68 10.97 -0.66
CA GLY A 82 8.90 10.82 0.14
C GLY A 82 10.10 11.53 -0.47
N ARG A 83 10.22 11.47 -1.81
CA ARG A 83 11.27 12.18 -2.55
C ARG A 83 11.12 13.70 -2.47
N LEU A 84 9.89 14.21 -2.54
CA LEU A 84 9.58 15.64 -2.40
C LEU A 84 9.92 16.17 -1.00
N ILE A 85 9.68 15.37 0.05
CA ILE A 85 9.96 15.74 1.45
C ILE A 85 11.46 15.53 1.81
N ARG A 86 12.28 15.02 0.86
CA ARG A 86 13.71 14.67 1.04
C ARG A 86 13.99 13.70 2.20
N ASP A 87 12.99 12.92 2.60
CA ASP A 87 13.13 11.89 3.62
C ASP A 87 13.45 10.54 2.95
N ARG A 88 14.70 10.08 3.13
CA ARG A 88 15.20 8.86 2.49
C ARG A 88 14.46 7.61 2.97
N LEU A 89 14.01 7.56 4.22
CA LEU A 89 13.26 6.42 4.74
C LEU A 89 11.86 6.38 4.11
N LYS A 90 11.20 7.53 4.00
CA LYS A 90 9.92 7.70 3.28
C LYS A 90 9.99 7.45 1.78
N THR A 91 11.19 7.43 1.19
CA THR A 91 11.38 7.15 -0.24
C THR A 91 11.69 5.66 -0.46
N ILE A 92 12.57 5.07 0.35
CA ILE A 92 13.04 3.69 0.17
C ILE A 92 12.00 2.66 0.61
N GLY A 93 11.27 2.93 1.71
CA GLY A 93 10.24 2.01 2.23
C GLY A 93 9.10 1.75 1.24
N PRO A 94 8.42 2.80 0.73
CA PRO A 94 7.38 2.64 -0.27
C PRO A 94 7.89 2.03 -1.58
N ALA A 95 9.09 2.38 -2.03
CA ALA A 95 9.67 1.79 -3.24
C ALA A 95 9.92 0.28 -3.10
N ALA A 96 10.45 -0.17 -1.94
CA ALA A 96 10.71 -1.57 -1.67
C ALA A 96 9.41 -2.39 -1.57
N THR A 97 8.40 -1.83 -0.89
CA THR A 97 7.07 -2.46 -0.81
C THR A 97 6.37 -2.53 -2.17
N ALA A 98 6.52 -1.50 -3.03
CA ALA A 98 5.98 -1.52 -4.39
C ALA A 98 6.58 -2.64 -5.23
N ALA A 99 7.91 -2.79 -5.19
CA ALA A 99 8.61 -3.83 -5.93
C ALA A 99 8.19 -5.24 -5.44
N ALA A 100 8.10 -5.43 -4.12
CA ALA A 100 7.64 -6.70 -3.55
C ALA A 100 6.19 -7.02 -3.94
N ASN A 101 5.30 -6.02 -3.87
CA ASN A 101 3.89 -6.22 -4.18
C ASN A 101 3.64 -6.47 -5.67
N LEU A 102 4.41 -5.81 -6.54
CA LEU A 102 4.39 -6.07 -7.97
C LEU A 102 4.89 -7.49 -8.29
N ALA A 103 6.02 -7.91 -7.72
CA ALA A 103 6.55 -9.25 -7.92
C ALA A 103 5.56 -10.34 -7.45
N ALA A 104 4.93 -10.12 -6.28
CA ALA A 104 3.92 -11.04 -5.75
C ALA A 104 2.65 -11.09 -6.62
N SER A 105 2.23 -9.94 -7.17
CA SER A 105 1.09 -9.86 -8.09
C SER A 105 1.36 -10.60 -9.40
N ILE A 106 2.55 -10.42 -9.97
CA ILE A 106 2.96 -11.13 -11.20
C ILE A 106 2.99 -12.63 -10.95
N TRP A 107 3.57 -13.07 -9.82
CA TRP A 107 3.62 -14.48 -9.47
C TRP A 107 2.22 -15.08 -9.25
N LEU A 108 1.31 -14.33 -8.64
CA LEU A 108 -0.09 -14.74 -8.50
C LEU A 108 -0.74 -14.96 -9.88
N CYS A 109 -0.59 -14.01 -10.81
CA CYS A 109 -1.18 -14.10 -12.14
C CYS A 109 -0.59 -15.22 -13.01
N THR A 110 0.69 -15.57 -12.81
CA THR A 110 1.33 -16.68 -13.54
C THR A 110 1.07 -18.06 -12.92
N SER A 111 0.58 -18.10 -11.67
CA SER A 111 0.32 -19.32 -10.90
C SER A 111 -1.17 -19.60 -10.64
N ALA A 112 -2.06 -18.79 -11.23
CA ALA A 112 -3.51 -18.88 -11.12
C ALA A 112 -4.11 -19.57 -12.35
#